data_AF-A0A9D4QB11-F1
#
_entry.id   AF-A0A9D4QB11-F1
#
_cell.length_a   1.000
_cell.length_b   1.000
_cell.length_c   1.000
_cell.angle_alpha   90.00
_cell.angle_beta   90.00
_cell.angle_gamma   90.00
#
_symmetry.space_group_name_H-M   'P 1'
#
loop_
_entity.id
_entity.type
_entity.pdbx_description
1 polymer ?
#
loop_
_entity_poly.entity_id
_entity_poly.type
_entity_poly.pdbx_seq_one_letter_code
_entity_poly.pdbx_strand_id
1 'polypeptide(L)'
;MDSIMSYMRYNNYKNDPLSRCNCTPPYNPVYAIAARYDLLSPNGEYIEPGMYRRAVGGIDVKVTNRELSSSLEYVAVSGPTWQDVPPFQWSTSGLPDNHVGQPDKWQFGPVHHKWQPARSNRNETR
;
A
#
# COMPACT_ATOMS: atom_id res chain seq x y z
N MET A 1 -10.65 1.69 14.10
CA MET A 1 -9.32 1.68 13.47
C MET A 1 -9.30 0.70 12.30
N ASP A 2 -9.81 -0.52 12.49
CA ASP A 2 -9.79 -1.55 11.45
C ASP A 2 -10.62 -1.19 10.21
N SER A 3 -11.78 -0.55 10.39
CA SER A 3 -12.64 -0.11 9.27
C SER A 3 -11.93 0.89 8.35
N ILE A 4 -11.32 1.94 8.91
CA ILE A 4 -10.58 2.93 8.12
C ILE A 4 -9.30 2.34 7.54
N MET A 5 -8.62 1.44 8.27
CA MET A 5 -7.45 0.72 7.75
C MET A 5 -7.82 -0.10 6.50
N SER A 6 -8.92 -0.85 6.57
CA SER A 6 -9.41 -1.64 5.43
C SER A 6 -9.86 -0.74 4.28
N TYR A 7 -10.56 0.36 4.56
CA TYR A 7 -11.01 1.30 3.53
C TYR A 7 -9.82 1.93 2.77
N MET A 8 -8.79 2.39 3.50
CA MET A 8 -7.59 2.99 2.89
C MET A 8 -6.76 1.97 2.10
N ARG A 9 -6.94 0.67 2.37
CA ARG A 9 -6.27 -0.44 1.68
C ARG A 9 -7.10 -1.05 0.57
N TYR A 10 -8.32 -0.58 0.36
CA TYR A 10 -9.27 -1.19 -0.54
C TYR A 10 -8.82 -1.13 -2.01
N ASN A 11 -8.81 -2.30 -2.65
CA ASN A 11 -8.69 -2.46 -4.09
C ASN A 11 -9.31 -3.77 -4.53
N ASN A 12 -10.63 -3.76 -4.75
CA ASN A 12 -11.38 -4.90 -5.28
C ASN A 12 -11.72 -4.67 -6.76
N TYR A 13 -10.75 -4.18 -7.55
CA TYR A 13 -11.02 -3.63 -8.88
C TYR A 13 -11.72 -4.57 -9.85
N LYS A 14 -11.62 -5.89 -9.68
CA LYS A 14 -12.28 -6.87 -10.55
C LYS A 14 -13.79 -6.97 -10.33
N ASN A 15 -14.27 -6.57 -9.14
CA ASN A 15 -15.66 -6.69 -8.74
C ASN A 15 -16.33 -5.34 -8.51
N ASP A 16 -15.54 -4.29 -8.23
CA ASP A 16 -16.06 -2.95 -7.97
C ASP A 16 -16.54 -2.27 -9.27
N PRO A 17 -17.85 -1.93 -9.38
CA PRO A 17 -18.36 -1.21 -10.55
C PRO A 17 -17.72 0.17 -10.74
N LEU A 18 -17.21 0.81 -9.68
CA LEU A 18 -16.51 2.10 -9.76
C LEU A 18 -15.08 1.98 -10.32
N SER A 19 -14.52 0.78 -10.35
CA SER A 19 -13.22 0.51 -10.99
C SER A 19 -13.36 0.18 -12.49
N ARG A 20 -14.58 0.15 -13.04
CA ARG A 20 -14.81 -0.10 -14.47
C ARG A 20 -14.37 1.09 -15.33
N CYS A 21 -13.89 0.79 -16.53
CA CYS A 21 -13.71 1.78 -17.58
C CYS A 21 -14.03 1.24 -18.97
N ASN A 22 -14.21 2.15 -19.93
CA ASN A 22 -14.18 1.85 -21.35
C ASN A 22 -12.74 1.59 -21.81
N CYS A 23 -12.16 0.51 -21.30
CA CYS A 23 -10.78 0.09 -21.43
C CYS A 23 -10.74 -1.43 -21.64
N THR A 24 -9.62 -1.96 -22.09
CA THR A 24 -9.42 -3.41 -22.26
C THR A 24 -8.24 -3.85 -21.40
N PRO A 25 -8.42 -4.69 -20.36
CA PRO A 25 -9.67 -5.24 -19.83
C PRO A 25 -10.58 -4.17 -19.18
N PRO A 26 -11.89 -4.43 -18.98
CA PRO A 26 -12.89 -3.41 -18.59
C PRO A 26 -12.81 -2.94 -17.13
N TYR A 27 -11.79 -3.36 -16.40
CA TYR A 27 -11.58 -3.03 -15.00
C TYR A 27 -10.14 -2.59 -14.79
N ASN A 28 -9.96 -1.50 -14.05
CA ASN A 28 -8.68 -0.86 -13.87
C ASN A 28 -8.20 -0.94 -12.42
N PRO A 29 -7.08 -1.62 -12.14
CA PRO A 29 -6.53 -1.74 -10.78
C PRO A 29 -6.01 -0.42 -10.21
N VAL A 30 -5.95 0.64 -11.01
CA VAL A 30 -5.59 2.00 -10.58
C VAL A 30 -6.81 2.76 -10.04
N TYR A 31 -8.03 2.41 -10.46
CA TYR A 31 -9.26 3.07 -10.03
C TYR A 31 -9.76 2.49 -8.71
N ALA A 32 -8.94 2.63 -7.67
CA ALA A 32 -9.17 2.15 -6.32
C ALA A 32 -8.49 3.08 -5.31
N ILE A 33 -8.88 3.01 -4.03
CA ILE A 33 -8.26 3.80 -2.95
C ILE A 33 -6.76 3.47 -2.83
N ALA A 34 -6.42 2.17 -2.87
CA ALA A 34 -5.04 1.70 -2.91
C ALA A 34 -4.69 1.16 -4.30
N ALA A 35 -4.40 2.05 -5.25
CA ALA A 35 -4.06 1.73 -6.63
C ALA A 35 -2.92 0.69 -6.78
N ARG A 36 -2.98 -0.14 -7.83
CA ARG A 36 -2.01 -1.19 -8.17
C ARG A 36 -1.65 -1.17 -9.67
N TYR A 37 -0.70 -0.32 -10.09
CA TYR A 37 -0.30 -0.25 -11.51
C TYR A 37 0.39 -1.52 -12.01
N ASP A 38 1.03 -2.27 -11.12
CA ASP A 38 1.72 -3.53 -11.45
C ASP A 38 0.77 -4.62 -11.96
N LEU A 39 -0.53 -4.47 -11.67
CA LEU A 39 -1.61 -5.35 -12.10
C LEU A 39 -2.27 -4.92 -13.42
N LEU A 40 -1.86 -3.79 -14.02
CA LEU A 40 -2.27 -3.45 -15.38
C LEU A 40 -1.78 -4.53 -16.35
N SER A 41 -2.62 -4.85 -17.33
CA SER A 41 -2.25 -5.75 -18.43
C SER A 41 -1.15 -5.09 -19.26
N PRO A 42 -0.04 -5.79 -19.57
CA PRO A 42 0.98 -5.27 -20.49
C PRO A 42 0.44 -4.91 -21.88
N ASN A 43 -0.62 -5.60 -22.32
CA ASN A 43 -1.30 -5.38 -23.60
C ASN A 43 -2.66 -4.69 -23.41
N GLY A 44 -2.83 -3.97 -22.30
CA GLY A 44 -4.08 -3.28 -22.01
C GLY A 44 -4.24 -1.99 -22.80
N GLU A 45 -5.48 -1.65 -23.13
CA GLU A 45 -5.87 -0.37 -23.73
C GLU A 45 -6.58 0.47 -22.66
N TYR A 46 -6.00 1.61 -22.31
CA TYR A 46 -6.48 2.45 -21.20
C TYR A 46 -6.90 3.83 -21.69
N ILE A 47 -7.92 4.39 -21.05
CA ILE A 47 -8.49 5.70 -21.42
C ILE A 47 -7.46 6.83 -21.18
N GLU A 48 -6.75 6.75 -20.06
CA GLU A 48 -5.78 7.77 -19.68
C GLU A 48 -4.51 7.66 -20.53
N PRO A 49 -4.11 8.71 -21.27
CA PRO A 49 -2.89 8.70 -22.05
C PRO A 49 -1.66 8.42 -21.18
N GLY A 50 -0.79 7.52 -21.63
CA GLY A 50 0.42 7.16 -20.88
C GLY A 50 0.16 6.32 -19.63
N MET A 51 -1.04 5.76 -19.46
CA MET A 51 -1.29 4.72 -18.47
C MET A 51 -0.74 3.38 -18.97
N TYR A 52 0.27 2.87 -18.29
CA TYR A 52 0.86 1.55 -18.55
C TYR A 52 1.34 0.91 -17.25
N ARG A 53 1.62 -0.39 -17.31
CA ARG A 53 2.11 -1.19 -16.19
C ARG A 53 3.47 -0.71 -15.69
N ARG A 54 3.57 -0.37 -14.40
CA ARG A 54 4.81 0.14 -13.76
C ARG A 54 4.77 0.00 -12.24
N ALA A 55 5.91 0.20 -11.58
CA ALA A 55 6.07 0.12 -10.12
C ALA A 55 5.47 1.34 -9.38
N VAL A 56 4.16 1.57 -9.50
CA VAL A 56 3.44 2.71 -8.89
C VAL A 56 2.15 2.23 -8.23
N GLY A 57 1.76 2.83 -7.10
CA GLY A 57 0.52 2.50 -6.42
C GLY A 57 0.45 3.01 -4.98
N GLY A 58 -0.55 2.51 -4.24
CA GLY A 58 -0.66 2.76 -2.80
C GLY A 58 0.31 1.89 -2.01
N ILE A 59 1.39 2.47 -1.51
CA ILE A 59 2.53 1.76 -0.87
C ILE A 59 2.50 1.74 0.66
N ASP A 60 1.53 2.38 1.29
CA ASP A 60 1.36 2.35 2.73
C ASP A 60 -0.07 2.74 3.13
N VAL A 61 -0.33 2.68 4.43
CA VAL A 61 -1.42 3.38 5.10
C VAL A 61 -0.95 3.72 6.51
N LYS A 62 -1.30 4.91 7.00
CA LYS A 62 -1.03 5.37 8.37
C LYS A 62 -2.32 5.93 8.94
N VAL A 63 -2.74 5.41 10.09
CA VAL A 63 -3.99 5.80 10.76
C VAL A 63 -3.67 6.15 12.20
N THR A 64 -4.14 7.31 12.64
CA THR A 64 -4.16 7.70 14.05
C THR A 64 -5.58 8.08 14.44
N ASN A 65 -5.83 8.22 15.74
CA ASN A 65 -7.06 8.77 16.30
C ASN A 65 -6.69 9.73 17.43
N ARG A 66 -7.69 10.32 18.09
CA ARG A 66 -7.47 11.29 19.16
C ARG A 66 -6.60 10.71 20.28
N GLU A 67 -6.85 9.47 20.68
CA GLU A 67 -6.12 8.79 21.75
C GLU A 67 -4.67 8.52 21.37
N LEU A 68 -4.41 7.90 20.21
CA LEU A 68 -3.06 7.60 19.74
C LEU A 68 -2.25 8.87 19.45
N SER A 69 -2.87 9.87 18.83
CA SER A 69 -2.20 11.12 18.49
C SER A 69 -1.70 11.88 19.73
N SER A 70 -2.40 11.76 20.87
CA SER A 70 -1.96 12.34 22.16
C SER A 70 -0.62 11.77 22.66
N SER A 71 -0.27 10.56 22.22
CA SER A 71 0.98 9.87 22.55
C SER A 71 1.96 9.77 21.37
N LEU A 72 1.70 10.54 20.29
CA LEU A 72 2.44 10.49 19.02
C LEU A 72 2.43 9.10 18.35
N GLU A 73 1.42 8.30 18.63
CA GLU A 73 1.28 6.93 18.13
C GLU A 73 0.40 6.88 16.87
N TYR A 74 0.58 5.81 16.09
CA TYR A 74 -0.25 5.49 14.93
C TYR A 74 -0.16 4.00 14.61
N VAL A 75 -1.13 3.49 13.84
CA VAL A 75 -1.05 2.16 13.24
C VAL A 75 -0.70 2.33 11.77
N ALA A 76 0.26 1.55 11.27
CA ALA A 76 0.63 1.58 9.86
C ALA A 76 0.74 0.18 9.25
N VAL A 77 0.55 0.11 7.94
CA VAL A 77 0.89 -1.04 7.11
C VAL A 77 1.79 -0.53 6.00
N SER A 78 2.91 -1.20 5.75
CA SER A 78 3.83 -0.90 4.66
C SER A 78 3.65 -1.88 3.50
N GLY A 79 3.80 -1.41 2.27
CA GLY A 79 3.71 -2.17 1.02
C GLY A 79 2.41 -1.97 0.25
N PRO A 80 2.32 -2.50 -0.98
CA PRO A 80 1.07 -2.55 -1.75
C PRO A 80 -0.04 -3.33 -1.05
N THR A 81 -1.31 -3.04 -1.37
CA THR A 81 -2.43 -3.76 -0.78
C THR A 81 -2.45 -5.19 -1.27
N TRP A 82 -2.84 -6.11 -0.40
CA TRP A 82 -3.00 -7.53 -0.69
C TRP A 82 -4.33 -8.11 -0.16
N GLN A 83 -5.29 -7.25 0.17
CA GLN A 83 -6.59 -7.66 0.75
C GLN A 83 -7.44 -8.44 -0.27
N ASP A 84 -7.77 -7.79 -1.40
CA ASP A 84 -8.62 -8.36 -2.46
C ASP A 84 -7.84 -8.67 -3.75
N VAL A 85 -6.53 -8.44 -3.72
CA VAL A 85 -5.59 -8.64 -4.83
C VAL A 85 -4.35 -9.40 -4.36
N PRO A 86 -3.62 -10.08 -5.25
CA PRO A 86 -2.42 -10.82 -4.86
C PRO A 86 -1.37 -9.90 -4.21
N PRO A 87 -0.63 -10.38 -3.20
CA PRO A 87 0.53 -9.67 -2.67
C PRO A 87 1.50 -9.32 -3.80
N PHE A 88 2.07 -8.12 -3.72
CA PHE A 88 3.14 -7.72 -4.65
C PHE A 88 4.43 -8.48 -4.29
N GLN A 89 5.15 -8.94 -5.31
CA GLN A 89 6.43 -9.63 -5.15
C GLN A 89 7.37 -9.26 -6.29
N TRP A 90 8.55 -8.70 -5.96
CA TRP A 90 9.51 -8.18 -6.95
C TRP A 90 9.95 -9.27 -7.93
N SER A 91 10.40 -10.41 -7.43
CA SER A 91 10.95 -11.52 -8.22
C SER A 91 9.97 -12.12 -9.24
N THR A 92 8.67 -12.01 -9.00
CA THR A 92 7.62 -12.48 -9.93
C THR A 92 6.90 -11.36 -10.67
N SER A 93 7.18 -10.09 -10.34
CA SER A 93 6.51 -8.94 -10.97
C SER A 93 6.92 -8.77 -12.44
N GLY A 94 8.14 -9.13 -12.82
CA GLY A 94 8.69 -8.81 -14.13
C GLY A 94 8.89 -7.30 -14.35
N LEU A 95 8.85 -6.49 -13.28
CA LEU A 95 9.24 -5.08 -13.31
C LEU A 95 10.76 -4.96 -13.18
N PRO A 96 11.44 -4.14 -14.01
CA PRO A 96 12.90 -4.08 -14.06
C PRO A 96 13.52 -3.17 -12.98
N ASP A 97 12.71 -2.55 -12.13
CA ASP A 97 13.13 -1.54 -11.17
C ASP A 97 14.12 -2.09 -10.13
N ASN A 98 15.19 -1.34 -9.84
CA ASN A 98 16.13 -1.69 -8.77
C ASN A 98 15.47 -1.50 -7.39
N HIS A 99 15.63 -2.48 -6.51
CA HIS A 99 14.94 -2.52 -5.21
C HIS A 99 15.86 -3.05 -4.08
N VAL A 100 17.13 -2.65 -4.10
CA VAL A 100 18.11 -3.04 -3.07
C VAL A 100 17.62 -2.65 -1.68
N GLY A 101 17.66 -3.60 -0.74
CA GLY A 101 17.22 -3.39 0.64
C GLY A 101 15.71 -3.52 0.87
N GLN A 102 14.91 -3.72 -0.19
CA GLN A 102 13.49 -4.01 -0.06
C GLN A 102 13.24 -5.51 0.12
N PRO A 103 12.20 -5.90 0.87
CA PRO A 103 11.68 -7.28 0.87
C PRO A 103 11.25 -7.69 -0.54
N ASP A 104 11.48 -8.96 -0.91
CA ASP A 104 10.99 -9.50 -2.19
C ASP A 104 9.45 -9.52 -2.22
N LYS A 105 8.81 -10.14 -1.23
CA LYS A 105 7.35 -10.24 -1.10
C LYS A 105 6.80 -9.25 -0.08
N TRP A 106 5.84 -8.44 -0.49
CA TRP A 106 5.17 -7.45 0.35
C TRP A 106 3.82 -7.97 0.83
N GLN A 107 3.83 -8.61 2.00
CA GLN A 107 2.64 -9.14 2.67
C GLN A 107 2.66 -8.83 4.17
N PHE A 108 2.95 -7.57 4.50
CA PHE A 108 3.02 -7.12 5.89
C PHE A 108 1.63 -6.81 6.46
N GLY A 109 1.45 -7.10 7.74
CA GLY A 109 0.27 -6.74 8.51
C GLY A 109 0.40 -5.38 9.21
N PRO A 110 -0.66 -4.92 9.90
CA PRO A 110 -0.64 -3.67 10.63
C PRO A 110 0.28 -3.73 11.85
N VAL A 111 1.02 -2.64 12.08
CA VAL A 111 1.90 -2.44 13.24
C VAL A 111 1.48 -1.18 13.97
N HIS A 112 1.27 -1.30 15.29
CA HIS A 112 1.10 -0.15 16.18
C HIS A 112 2.48 0.42 16.53
N HIS A 113 2.79 1.60 16.01
CA HIS A 113 4.03 2.31 16.28
C HIS A 113 3.93 3.09 17.59
N LYS A 114 4.88 2.80 18.48
CA LYS A 114 5.06 3.46 19.77
C LYS A 114 6.48 4.00 19.85
N TRP A 115 6.62 5.24 20.29
CA TRP A 115 7.94 5.80 20.54
C TRP A 115 8.47 5.26 21.87
N GLN A 116 9.66 4.66 21.85
CA GLN A 116 10.36 4.43 23.09
C GLN A 116 10.72 5.80 23.68
N PRO A 117 10.58 6.01 25.01
CA PRO A 117 11.16 7.18 25.65
C PRO A 117 12.62 7.26 25.23
N ALA A 118 13.11 8.46 24.91
CA ALA A 118 14.54 8.68 24.78
C ALA A 118 15.22 8.04 25.99
N ARG A 119 16.21 7.16 25.77
CA ARG A 119 17.00 6.62 26.87
C ARG A 119 17.53 7.82 27.65
N SER A 120 16.92 8.12 28.80
CA SER A 120 17.51 9.09 29.71
C SER A 120 18.84 8.47 30.08
N ASN A 121 19.95 9.09 29.68
CA ASN A 121 21.25 8.85 30.30
C ASN A 121 21.14 9.33 31.75
N ARG A 122 20.45 8.56 32.59
CA ARG A 122 20.48 8.69 34.05
C ARG A 122 21.60 7.78 34.52
N ASN A 123 22.83 8.25 34.35
CA ASN A 123 24.01 7.77 35.05
C ASN A 123 25.08 8.87 35.02
N GLU A 124 24.81 9.98 35.69
CA GLU A 124 25.85 10.80 36.33
C GLU A 124 25.36 11.12 37.74
N THR A 125 25.42 10.10 38.60
CA THR A 125 25.39 10.29 40.05
C THR A 125 26.77 10.68 40.54
N ARG A 126 26.83 11.92 41.04
CA ARG A 126 27.58 12.45 42.19
C ARG A 126 29.09 12.59 42.10
#